data_AF-A0A2U3QFT0-F1
#
_entry.id   AF-A0A2U3QFT0-F1
#
_cell.length_a   1.000
_cell.length_b   1.000
_cell.length_c   1.000
_cell.angle_alpha   90.00
_cell.angle_beta   90.00
_cell.angle_gamma   90.00
#
_symmetry.space_group_name_H-M   'P 1'
#
loop_
_entity.id
_entity.type
_entity.pdbx_description
1 polymer ?
#
loop_
_entity_poly.entity_id
_entity_poly.type
_entity_poly.pdbx_seq_one_letter_code
_entity_poly.pdbx_strand_id
1 'polypeptide(L)'
;MGKREGLYLVKTYTWYVERLVWLVAGTDVLASSILSAVHHPNWTFSILFVGLCSVMVALTGFCVVGNILCLFGFRPMIPVKVESAKKWRRSLYFMQTDRWFLERYIYMFVGVNLSLSSMLARFYSPNWLFFTGFVGTATITFAFTGFCIMANLLYRLGAEPRLCRYI
;
A
#
# COMPACT_ATOMS: atom_id res chain seq x y z
N MET A 1 -6.52 -11.11 26.07
CA MET A 1 -6.25 -10.18 24.95
C MET A 1 -7.17 -8.97 25.12
N GLY A 2 -6.66 -7.87 25.65
CA GLY A 2 -7.46 -6.65 25.88
C GLY A 2 -7.91 -6.06 24.54
N LYS A 3 -9.22 -5.82 24.38
CA LYS A 3 -9.79 -5.20 23.18
C LYS A 3 -9.22 -3.78 23.10
N ARG A 4 -8.39 -3.49 22.09
CA ARG A 4 -7.93 -2.11 21.84
C ARG A 4 -9.15 -1.32 21.36
N GLU A 5 -9.62 -0.36 22.16
CA GLU A 5 -10.87 0.38 21.89
C GLU A 5 -10.67 1.68 21.08
N GLY A 6 -9.42 2.03 20.76
CA GLY A 6 -9.08 3.21 19.96
C GLY A 6 -9.16 2.98 18.45
N LEU A 7 -9.31 4.09 17.70
CA LEU A 7 -9.23 4.11 16.24
C LEU A 7 -7.78 4.32 15.80
N TYR A 8 -7.31 3.46 14.89
CA TYR A 8 -6.05 3.66 14.19
C TYR A 8 -6.23 4.75 13.13
N LEU A 9 -5.60 5.90 13.38
CA LEU A 9 -5.51 7.02 12.46
C LEU A 9 -4.04 7.39 12.24
N VAL A 10 -3.63 7.46 10.98
CA VAL A 10 -2.26 7.82 10.61
C VAL A 10 -2.09 9.33 10.53
N LYS A 11 -0.92 9.83 10.94
CA LYS A 11 -0.56 11.26 10.88
C LYS A 11 -0.54 11.76 9.42
N THR A 12 -1.29 12.83 9.11
CA THR A 12 -1.44 13.38 7.76
C THR A 12 -0.86 14.79 7.56
N TYR A 13 -0.11 15.31 8.54
CA TYR A 13 0.44 16.69 8.45
C TYR A 13 1.61 16.83 7.46
N THR A 14 2.32 15.75 7.14
CA THR A 14 3.41 15.73 6.15
C THR A 14 3.14 14.73 5.04
N TRP A 15 3.68 15.02 3.85
CA TRP A 15 3.75 14.08 2.73
C TRP A 15 5.06 13.30 2.81
N TYR A 16 5.00 12.15 3.49
CA TYR A 16 6.12 11.20 3.59
C TYR A 16 5.94 10.07 2.57
N VAL A 17 7.02 9.32 2.35
CA VAL A 17 7.13 8.31 1.29
C VAL A 17 5.99 7.29 1.33
N GLU A 18 5.73 6.66 2.49
CA GLU A 18 4.74 5.60 2.60
C GLU A 18 3.33 6.07 2.21
N ARG A 19 2.94 7.30 2.59
CA ARG A 19 1.65 7.91 2.23
C ARG A 19 1.54 8.15 0.72
N LEU A 20 2.62 8.64 0.11
CA LEU A 20 2.67 8.87 -1.33
C LEU A 20 2.64 7.56 -2.12
N VAL A 21 3.28 6.49 -1.62
CA VAL A 21 3.19 5.15 -2.23
C VAL A 21 1.73 4.68 -2.30
N TRP A 22 0.97 4.82 -1.21
CA TRP A 22 -0.46 4.47 -1.20
C TRP A 22 -1.28 5.31 -2.17
N LEU A 23 -1.00 6.61 -2.25
CA LEU A 23 -1.68 7.52 -3.18
C LEU A 23 -1.42 7.13 -4.63
N VAL A 24 -0.16 6.88 -4.98
CA VAL A 24 0.26 6.48 -6.33
C VAL A 24 -0.37 5.14 -6.72
N ALA A 25 -0.30 4.14 -5.83
CA ALA A 25 -0.88 2.82 -6.08
C ALA A 25 -2.41 2.89 -6.22
N GLY A 26 -3.10 3.64 -5.34
CA GLY A 26 -4.56 3.79 -5.41
C GLY A 26 -5.01 4.52 -6.68
N THR A 27 -4.27 5.55 -7.10
CA THR A 27 -4.56 6.31 -8.33
C THR A 27 -4.38 5.43 -9.57
N ASP A 28 -3.28 4.66 -9.64
CA ASP A 28 -3.05 3.72 -10.73
C ASP A 28 -4.16 2.66 -10.81
N VAL A 29 -4.52 2.03 -9.68
CA VAL A 29 -5.57 1.00 -9.63
C VAL A 29 -6.93 1.57 -10.07
N LEU A 30 -7.29 2.78 -9.64
CA LEU A 30 -8.54 3.40 -10.07
C LEU A 30 -8.52 3.76 -11.55
N ALA A 31 -7.44 4.40 -12.01
CA ALA A 31 -7.30 4.77 -13.42
C ALA A 31 -7.36 3.53 -14.30
N SER A 32 -6.61 2.47 -13.96
CA SER A 32 -6.60 1.20 -14.68
C SER A 32 -7.94 0.46 -14.59
N SER A 33 -8.67 0.55 -13.49
CA SER A 33 -10.02 -0.03 -13.38
C SER A 33 -11.01 0.69 -14.30
N ILE A 34 -10.99 2.02 -14.33
CA ILE A 34 -11.85 2.84 -15.22
C ILE A 34 -11.48 2.57 -16.68
N LEU A 35 -10.18 2.55 -16.99
CA LEU A 35 -9.71 2.35 -18.36
C LEU A 35 -9.95 0.92 -18.85
N SER A 36 -9.94 -0.06 -17.94
CA SER A 36 -10.37 -1.43 -18.23
C SER A 36 -11.85 -1.52 -18.54
N ALA A 37 -12.69 -0.65 -17.97
CA ALA A 37 -14.12 -0.63 -18.24
C ALA A 37 -14.45 0.10 -19.55
N VAL A 38 -13.69 1.15 -19.91
CA VAL A 38 -14.01 2.01 -21.07
C VAL A 38 -13.31 1.58 -22.35
N HIS A 39 -12.04 1.17 -22.29
CA HIS A 39 -11.23 1.01 -23.49
C HIS A 39 -10.90 -0.46 -23.81
N HIS A 40 -10.06 -1.10 -23.01
CA HIS A 40 -9.65 -2.50 -23.24
C HIS A 40 -9.44 -3.26 -21.94
N PRO A 41 -9.83 -4.56 -21.87
CA PRO A 41 -9.68 -5.37 -20.66
C PRO A 41 -8.22 -5.63 -20.27
N ASN A 42 -7.25 -5.35 -21.14
CA ASN A 42 -5.82 -5.54 -20.87
C ASN A 42 -5.29 -4.60 -19.76
N TRP A 43 -5.99 -3.52 -19.44
CA TRP A 43 -5.63 -2.65 -18.31
C TRP A 43 -5.69 -3.37 -16.95
N THR A 44 -6.38 -4.51 -16.86
CA THR A 44 -6.31 -5.40 -15.68
C THR A 44 -4.90 -5.90 -15.37
N PHE A 45 -3.99 -5.99 -16.36
CA PHE A 45 -2.60 -6.39 -16.11
C PHE A 45 -1.83 -5.37 -15.28
N SER A 46 -2.14 -4.07 -15.39
CA SER A 46 -1.54 -3.03 -14.54
C SER A 46 -1.98 -3.22 -13.09
N ILE A 47 -3.27 -3.49 -12.85
CA ILE A 47 -3.80 -3.78 -11.50
C ILE A 47 -3.11 -5.03 -10.91
N LEU A 48 -2.97 -6.08 -11.71
CA LEU A 48 -2.27 -7.29 -11.30
C LEU A 48 -0.80 -7.01 -10.98
N PHE A 49 -0.12 -6.22 -11.81
CA PHE A 49 1.27 -5.82 -11.59
C PHE A 49 1.45 -5.06 -10.27
N VAL A 50 0.59 -4.05 -10.00
CA VAL A 50 0.61 -3.33 -8.71
C VAL A 50 0.34 -4.27 -7.54
N GLY A 51 -0.61 -5.20 -7.69
CA GLY A 51 -0.91 -6.23 -6.70
C GLY A 51 0.32 -7.08 -6.36
N LEU A 52 1.00 -7.62 -7.39
CA LEU A 52 2.21 -8.41 -7.25
C LEU A 52 3.36 -7.61 -6.64
N CYS A 53 3.57 -6.37 -7.08
CA CYS A 53 4.58 -5.49 -6.49
C CYS A 53 4.30 -5.23 -5.00
N SER A 54 3.04 -5.02 -4.61
CA SER A 54 2.66 -4.84 -3.21
C SER A 54 2.94 -6.09 -2.36
N VAL A 55 2.66 -7.29 -2.89
CA VAL A 55 3.04 -8.55 -2.23
C VAL A 55 4.55 -8.68 -2.11
N MET A 56 5.29 -8.36 -3.18
CA MET A 56 6.76 -8.39 -3.15
C MET A 56 7.33 -7.40 -2.13
N VAL A 57 6.77 -6.20 -2.01
CA VAL A 57 7.14 -5.22 -0.97
C VAL A 57 6.90 -5.80 0.42
N ALA A 58 5.75 -6.43 0.65
CA ALA A 58 5.45 -7.04 1.94
C ALA A 58 6.44 -8.18 2.28
N LEU A 59 6.93 -8.92 1.30
CA LEU A 59 7.87 -10.03 1.54
C LEU A 59 9.32 -9.56 1.67
N THR A 60 9.78 -8.70 0.76
CA THR A 60 11.20 -8.31 0.60
C THR A 60 11.54 -6.96 1.23
N GLY A 61 10.54 -6.09 1.44
CA GLY A 61 10.74 -4.72 1.86
C GLY A 61 11.17 -3.76 0.75
N PHE A 62 11.40 -4.25 -0.47
CA PHE A 62 11.84 -3.42 -1.60
C PHE A 62 10.65 -2.76 -2.31
N CYS A 63 10.46 -1.45 -2.12
CA CYS A 63 9.41 -0.68 -2.78
C CYS A 63 9.97 0.15 -3.93
N VAL A 64 9.58 -0.17 -5.17
CA VAL A 64 9.99 0.56 -6.38
C VAL A 64 9.55 2.03 -6.30
N VAL A 65 8.27 2.28 -5.99
CA VAL A 65 7.72 3.63 -5.86
C VAL A 65 8.38 4.38 -4.70
N GLY A 66 8.61 3.70 -3.57
CA GLY A 66 9.31 4.29 -2.42
C GLY A 66 10.73 4.74 -2.75
N ASN A 67 11.48 3.93 -3.52
CA ASN A 67 12.81 4.29 -4.01
C ASN A 67 12.80 5.52 -4.92
N ILE A 68 11.83 5.58 -5.84
CA ILE A 68 11.64 6.73 -6.74
C ILE A 68 11.31 7.99 -5.92
N LEU A 69 10.42 7.90 -4.94
CA LEU A 69 10.04 9.03 -4.09
C LEU A 69 11.21 9.51 -3.20
N CYS A 70 12.01 8.58 -2.66
CA CYS A 70 13.25 8.94 -1.95
C CYS A 70 14.24 9.66 -2.87
N LEU A 71 14.31 9.29 -4.16
CA LEU A 71 15.15 10.00 -5.14
C LEU A 71 14.67 11.45 -5.36
N PHE A 72 13.37 11.69 -5.31
CA PHE A 72 12.77 13.04 -5.37
C PHE A 72 12.92 13.84 -4.06
N GLY A 73 13.53 13.27 -3.01
CA GLY A 73 13.82 13.97 -1.76
C GLY A 73 12.74 13.86 -0.69
N PHE A 74 11.71 13.03 -0.88
CA PHE A 74 10.74 12.75 0.17
C PHE A 74 11.37 11.90 1.28
N ARG A 75 11.10 12.26 2.55
CA ARG A 75 11.63 11.55 3.71
C ARG A 75 10.66 10.45 4.17
N PRO A 76 11.16 9.23 4.46
CA PRO A 76 10.34 8.18 5.06
C PRO A 76 10.09 8.47 6.54
N MET A 77 8.93 8.05 7.05
CA MET A 77 8.54 8.27 8.45
C MET A 77 9.11 7.18 9.38
N ILE A 78 9.33 5.97 8.86
CA ILE A 78 9.95 4.86 9.61
C ILE A 78 11.47 4.97 9.47
N PRO A 79 12.25 4.86 10.56
CA PRO A 79 13.71 4.88 10.49
C PRO A 79 14.21 3.72 9.60
N VAL A 80 14.72 4.08 8.43
CA VAL A 80 15.30 3.14 7.48
C VAL A 80 16.66 2.69 8.00
N LYS A 81 16.98 1.41 7.81
CA LYS A 81 18.34 0.92 8.00
C LYS A 81 19.19 1.49 6.86
N VAL A 82 19.72 2.70 7.04
CA VAL A 82 20.67 3.31 6.11
C VAL A 82 22.00 2.61 6.35
N GLU A 83 22.31 1.62 5.52
CA GLU A 83 23.62 0.98 5.56
C GLU A 83 24.66 1.99 5.06
N SER A 84 25.34 2.61 6.03
CA SER A 84 26.32 3.66 5.84
C SER A 84 27.59 3.08 5.21
N ALA A 85 27.57 2.85 3.90
CA ALA A 85 28.74 2.46 3.14
C ALA A 85 28.81 3.26 1.83
N LYS A 86 29.65 4.32 1.86
CA LYS A 86 30.21 5.06 0.71
C LYS A 86 29.25 5.97 -0.09
N LYS A 87 29.14 7.21 0.39
CA LYS A 87 29.17 8.56 -0.25
C LYS A 87 28.65 8.83 -1.68
N TRP A 88 28.33 7.89 -2.57
CA TRP A 88 27.86 8.21 -3.94
C TRP A 88 26.98 7.15 -4.64
N ARG A 89 26.61 6.03 -3.98
CA ARG A 89 25.74 5.01 -4.59
C ARG A 89 24.37 5.05 -3.89
N ARG A 90 23.34 5.42 -4.64
CA ARG A 90 21.91 5.53 -4.27
C ARG A 90 21.54 4.66 -3.06
N SER A 91 21.27 5.29 -1.92
CA SER A 91 20.70 4.63 -0.74
C SER A 91 19.31 4.11 -1.09
N LEU A 92 19.20 2.84 -1.43
CA LEU A 92 17.92 2.21 -1.75
C LEU A 92 17.04 2.17 -0.49
N TYR A 93 15.81 2.64 -0.61
CA TYR A 93 14.78 2.51 0.39
C TYR A 93 14.38 1.04 0.55
N PHE A 94 14.63 0.50 1.73
CA PHE A 94 14.17 -0.80 2.18
C PHE A 94 13.30 -0.65 3.43
N MET A 95 12.06 -1.09 3.31
CA MET A 95 11.15 -1.23 4.45
C MET A 95 11.64 -2.39 5.33
N GLN A 96 11.68 -2.17 6.64
CA GLN A 96 12.10 -3.21 7.58
C GLN A 96 11.11 -4.39 7.56
N THR A 97 11.62 -5.61 7.43
CA THR A 97 10.84 -6.87 7.36
C THR A 97 11.12 -7.81 8.53
N ASP A 98 11.70 -7.29 9.61
CA ASP A 98 12.13 -8.03 10.81
C ASP A 98 10.96 -8.69 11.56
N ARG A 99 9.78 -8.05 11.58
CA ARG A 99 8.56 -8.58 12.20
C ARG A 99 7.34 -8.32 11.32
N TRP A 100 6.24 -9.02 11.61
CA TRP A 100 4.95 -8.74 11.02
C TRP A 100 4.22 -7.67 11.82
N PHE A 101 4.23 -6.45 11.30
CA PHE A 101 3.53 -5.29 11.87
C PHE A 101 2.39 -4.88 10.94
N LEU A 102 1.49 -4.04 11.48
CA LEU A 102 0.23 -3.68 10.86
C LEU A 102 0.37 -3.21 9.40
N GLU A 103 1.31 -2.32 9.11
CA GLU A 103 1.47 -1.75 7.77
C GLU A 103 1.96 -2.78 6.74
N ARG A 104 2.80 -3.74 7.16
CA ARG A 104 3.24 -4.86 6.32
C ARG A 104 2.07 -5.77 5.95
N TYR A 105 1.16 -6.03 6.89
CA TYR A 105 -0.06 -6.77 6.60
C TYR A 105 -0.94 -6.02 5.61
N ILE A 106 -1.10 -4.71 5.72
CA ILE A 106 -1.90 -3.93 4.77
C ILE A 106 -1.35 -4.08 3.34
N TYR A 107 -0.03 -3.97 3.13
CA TYR A 107 0.57 -4.21 1.81
C TYR A 107 0.29 -5.62 1.27
N MET A 108 0.34 -6.63 2.14
CA MET A 108 0.05 -8.00 1.73
C MET A 108 -1.42 -8.20 1.39
N PHE A 109 -2.35 -7.73 2.22
CA PHE A 109 -3.78 -7.85 1.97
C PHE A 109 -4.22 -7.07 0.74
N VAL A 110 -3.74 -5.83 0.56
CA VAL A 110 -4.03 -5.04 -0.64
C VAL A 110 -3.49 -5.75 -1.88
N GLY A 111 -2.24 -6.25 -1.83
CA GLY A 111 -1.62 -6.95 -2.95
C GLY A 111 -2.36 -8.23 -3.36
N VAL A 112 -2.74 -9.06 -2.38
CA VAL A 112 -3.50 -10.30 -2.62
C VAL A 112 -4.89 -9.99 -3.16
N ASN A 113 -5.60 -9.02 -2.57
CA ASN A 113 -6.93 -8.62 -3.01
C ASN A 113 -6.92 -8.10 -4.46
N LEU A 114 -5.98 -7.21 -4.81
CA LEU A 114 -5.87 -6.70 -6.18
C LEU A 114 -5.51 -7.79 -7.18
N SER A 115 -4.59 -8.70 -6.82
CA SER A 115 -4.18 -9.80 -7.69
C SER A 115 -5.34 -10.77 -7.94
N LEU A 116 -6.04 -11.17 -6.88
CA LEU A 116 -7.18 -12.08 -6.99
C LEU A 116 -8.32 -11.46 -7.79
N SER A 117 -8.68 -10.20 -7.49
CA SER A 117 -9.79 -9.53 -8.15
C SER A 117 -9.51 -9.19 -9.61
N SER A 118 -8.28 -8.84 -9.97
CA SER A 118 -7.90 -8.65 -11.37
C SER A 118 -7.94 -9.94 -12.17
N MET A 119 -7.51 -11.07 -11.59
CA MET A 119 -7.65 -12.39 -12.22
C MET A 119 -9.14 -12.77 -12.41
N LEU A 120 -9.96 -12.61 -11.36
CA LEU A 120 -11.39 -12.92 -11.45
C LEU A 120 -12.14 -12.00 -12.43
N ALA A 121 -11.74 -10.72 -12.52
CA ALA A 121 -12.28 -9.78 -13.49
C ALA A 121 -12.06 -10.25 -14.94
N ARG A 122 -10.93 -10.92 -15.21
CA ARG A 122 -10.59 -11.41 -16.54
C ARG A 122 -11.19 -12.77 -16.87
N PHE A 123 -11.21 -13.70 -15.91
CA PHE A 123 -11.60 -15.09 -16.13
C PHE A 123 -13.09 -15.37 -15.88
N TYR A 124 -13.72 -14.66 -14.95
CA TYR A 124 -15.08 -14.99 -14.52
C TYR A 124 -16.11 -13.93 -14.92
N SER A 125 -15.93 -12.68 -14.47
CA SER A 125 -16.88 -11.60 -14.77
C SER A 125 -16.24 -10.23 -14.58
N PRO A 126 -16.47 -9.26 -15.50
CA PRO A 126 -15.97 -7.89 -15.35
C PRO A 126 -16.54 -7.15 -14.13
N ASN A 127 -17.61 -7.66 -13.50
CA ASN A 127 -18.15 -7.08 -12.27
C ASN A 127 -17.15 -7.08 -11.10
N TRP A 128 -16.11 -7.91 -11.15
CA TRP A 128 -15.03 -7.87 -10.15
C TRP A 128 -14.20 -6.57 -10.19
N LEU A 129 -14.31 -5.76 -11.25
CA LEU A 129 -13.73 -4.42 -11.31
C LEU A 129 -14.36 -3.46 -10.30
N PHE A 130 -15.61 -3.68 -9.87
CA PHE A 130 -16.20 -2.88 -8.80
C PHE A 130 -15.44 -3.08 -7.48
N PHE A 131 -14.97 -4.29 -7.22
CA PHE A 131 -14.16 -4.56 -6.03
C PHE A 131 -12.76 -3.95 -6.13
N THR A 132 -12.10 -4.02 -7.30
CA THR A 132 -10.80 -3.32 -7.49
C THR A 132 -10.96 -1.82 -7.37
N GLY A 133 -12.04 -1.25 -7.92
CA GLY A 133 -12.40 0.15 -7.75
C GLY A 133 -12.64 0.54 -6.29
N PHE A 134 -13.33 -0.29 -5.52
CA PHE A 134 -13.51 -0.10 -4.09
C PHE A 134 -12.18 -0.08 -3.32
N VAL A 135 -11.28 -1.04 -3.60
CA VAL A 135 -9.96 -1.09 -2.96
C VAL A 135 -9.10 0.13 -3.35
N GLY A 136 -9.16 0.56 -4.62
CA GLY A 136 -8.47 1.76 -5.11
C GLY A 136 -8.97 3.05 -4.43
N THR A 137 -10.29 3.23 -4.33
CA THR A 137 -10.87 4.39 -3.63
C THR A 137 -10.55 4.37 -2.14
N ALA A 138 -10.58 3.21 -1.50
CA ALA A 138 -10.22 3.06 -0.10
C ALA A 138 -8.74 3.39 0.17
N THR A 139 -7.83 2.99 -0.72
CA THR A 139 -6.39 3.31 -0.61
C THR A 139 -6.11 4.80 -0.82
N ILE A 140 -6.77 5.45 -1.77
CA ILE A 140 -6.70 6.91 -1.94
C ILE A 140 -7.25 7.63 -0.71
N THR A 141 -8.41 7.20 -0.21
CA THR A 141 -9.02 7.79 0.99
C THR A 141 -8.10 7.64 2.20
N PHE A 142 -7.43 6.50 2.34
CA PHE A 142 -6.42 6.27 3.37
C PHE A 142 -5.23 7.21 3.21
N ALA A 143 -4.74 7.43 1.98
CA ALA A 143 -3.69 8.39 1.73
C ALA A 143 -4.12 9.81 2.12
N PHE A 144 -5.37 10.23 1.93
CA PHE A 144 -5.81 11.58 2.32
C PHE A 144 -6.10 11.73 3.82
N THR A 145 -6.88 10.81 4.38
CA THR A 145 -7.46 10.91 5.73
C THR A 145 -6.62 10.22 6.80
N GLY A 146 -5.76 9.26 6.41
CA GLY A 146 -5.09 8.36 7.35
C GLY A 146 -6.00 7.28 7.93
N PHE A 147 -7.26 7.20 7.49
CA PHE A 147 -8.23 6.19 7.93
C PHE A 147 -8.30 5.02 6.95
N CYS A 148 -8.07 3.81 7.44
CA CYS A 148 -8.25 2.57 6.67
C CYS A 148 -9.05 1.56 7.48
N ILE A 149 -10.14 1.05 6.89
CA ILE A 149 -11.04 0.06 7.52
C ILE A 149 -10.26 -1.21 7.87
N MET A 150 -9.44 -1.69 6.93
CA MET A 150 -8.61 -2.88 7.11
C MET A 150 -7.57 -2.66 8.22
N ALA A 151 -6.92 -1.50 8.24
CA ALA A 151 -5.95 -1.17 9.29
C ALA A 151 -6.59 -1.20 10.69
N ASN A 152 -7.77 -0.61 10.83
CA ASN A 152 -8.53 -0.64 12.07
C ASN A 152 -8.95 -2.05 12.47
N LEU A 153 -9.35 -2.89 11.51
CA LEU A 153 -9.69 -4.29 11.77
C LEU A 153 -8.47 -5.06 12.32
N LEU A 154 -7.32 -4.96 11.64
CA LEU A 154 -6.09 -5.64 12.06
C LEU A 154 -5.55 -5.12 13.39
N TYR A 155 -5.70 -3.83 13.64
CA TYR A 155 -5.35 -3.22 14.90
C TYR A 155 -6.16 -3.80 16.06
N ARG A 156 -7.48 -3.99 15.87
CA ARG A 156 -8.36 -4.64 16.86
C ARG A 156 -8.04 -6.13 17.05
N LEU A 157 -7.52 -6.80 16.02
CA LEU A 157 -7.02 -8.16 16.09
C LEU A 157 -5.65 -8.28 16.80
N GLY A 158 -5.02 -7.15 17.16
CA GLY A 158 -3.80 -7.11 17.97
C GLY A 158 -2.52 -6.86 17.19
N ALA A 159 -2.58 -6.54 15.90
CA ALA A 159 -1.40 -6.15 15.12
C ALA A 159 -0.82 -4.83 15.64
N GLU A 160 0.48 -4.82 15.93
CA GLU A 160 1.16 -3.62 16.43
C GLU A 160 1.50 -2.67 15.27
N PRO A 161 0.99 -1.41 15.31
CA PRO A 161 1.34 -0.41 14.31
C PRO A 161 2.67 0.27 14.61
N ARG A 162 3.46 0.57 13.56
CA ARG A 162 4.69 1.36 13.69
C ARG A 162 4.47 2.87 13.46
N LEU A 163 3.40 3.27 12.77
CA LEU A 163 3.13 4.67 12.41
C LEU A 163 2.09 5.39 13.32
N CYS A 164 1.78 4.85 14.50
CA CYS A 164 0.58 5.23 15.25
C CYS A 164 0.69 6.52 16.10
N ARG A 165 -0.43 7.23 16.20
CA ARG A 165 -0.84 8.05 17.36
C ARG A 165 -2.13 7.41 17.91
N TYR A 166 -2.18 7.10 19.20
CA TYR A 166 -3.40 6.66 19.86
C TYR A 166 -4.34 7.86 20.07
N ILE A 167 -5.61 7.73 19.67
CA ILE A 167 -6.73 8.57 20.11
C ILE A 167 -7.70 7.66 20.85
#